data_AF-A0A3D2ICV1-F1
#
_entry.id   AF-A0A3D2ICV1-F1
#
_cell.length_a   1.000
_cell.length_b   1.000
_cell.length_c   1.000
_cell.angle_alpha   90.00
_cell.angle_beta   90.00
_cell.angle_gamma   90.00
#
_symmetry.space_group_name_H-M   'P 1'
#
loop_
_entity.id
_entity.type
_entity.pdbx_description
1 polymer ?
#
loop_
_entity_poly.entity_id
_entity_poly.type
_entity_poly.pdbx_seq_one_letter_code
_entity_poly.pdbx_strand_id
1 'polypeptide(L)' 'MPWRGEKDPYKIWISEIMLQQTKVDQAWPYFENFMAKFPTVYDLANADQQQVLKAWEGLGYYSRAR' A
#
# COMPACT_ATOMS: atom_id res chain seq x y z
N MET A 1 6.37 -15.13 -1.11
CA MET A 1 6.14 -13.67 -1.14
C MET A 1 6.00 -13.20 0.29
N PRO A 2 6.45 -12.00 0.63
CA PRO A 2 6.42 -11.50 2.00
C PRO A 2 5.02 -11.51 2.65
N TRP A 3 3.96 -11.38 1.84
CA TRP A 3 2.54 -11.45 2.25
C TRP A 3 1.89 -12.83 2.09
N ARG A 4 2.59 -13.86 1.58
CA ARG A 4 2.03 -15.22 1.50
C ARG A 4 1.89 -15.77 2.92
N GLY A 5 0.66 -16.00 3.36
CA GLY A 5 0.34 -16.46 4.72
C GLY A 5 -0.24 -15.37 5.62
N GLU A 6 -0.26 -14.11 5.16
CA GLU A 6 -1.05 -13.05 5.79
C GLU A 6 -2.54 -13.40 5.67
N LYS A 7 -3.30 -13.16 6.73
CA LYS A 7 -4.74 -13.40 6.80
C LYS A 7 -5.54 -12.11 6.90
N ASP A 8 -4.86 -10.99 7.12
CA ASP A 8 -5.48 -9.68 7.14
C ASP A 8 -5.91 -9.28 5.71
N PRO A 9 -7.22 -9.17 5.43
CA PRO A 9 -7.72 -8.84 4.10
C PRO A 9 -7.28 -7.45 3.64
N TYR A 10 -7.05 -6.50 4.56
CA TYR A 10 -6.60 -5.15 4.21
C TYR A 10 -5.16 -5.17 3.70
N LYS A 11 -4.26 -5.86 4.40
CA LYS A 11 -2.87 -6.02 3.96
C LYS A 11 -2.75 -6.78 2.65
N ILE A 12 -3.53 -7.85 2.48
CA ILE A 12 -3.60 -8.60 1.23
C ILE A 12 -4.02 -7.65 0.10
N TRP A 13 -5.12 -6.92 0.29
CA TRP A 13 -5.62 -5.99 -0.71
C TRP A 13 -4.59 -4.94 -1.13
N ILE A 14 -3.96 -4.26 -0.16
CA ILE A 14 -2.91 -3.26 -0.45
C ILE A 14 -1.73 -3.89 -1.19
N SER A 15 -1.28 -5.07 -0.76
CA SER A 15 -0.17 -5.77 -1.43
C SER A 15 -0.50 -6.08 -2.90
N GLU A 16 -1.70 -6.59 -3.19
CA GLU A 16 -2.14 -6.90 -4.55
C GLU A 16 -2.19 -5.63 -5.43
N ILE A 17 -2.69 -4.51 -4.91
CA ILE A 17 -2.72 -3.23 -5.66
C ILE A 17 -1.31 -2.74 -5.97
N MET A 18 -0.39 -2.81 -5.01
CA MET A 18 1.01 -2.37 -5.21
C MET A 18 1.76 -3.24 -6.22
N LEU A 19 1.44 -4.54 -6.27
CA LEU A 19 2.10 -5.50 -7.15
C LEU A 19 1.57 -5.51 -8.57
N GLN A 20 0.45 -4.85 -8.83
CA GLN A 20 0.03 -4.60 -10.19
C GLN A 20 1.14 -3.82 -10.91
N GLN A 21 1.80 -4.48 -11.86
CA GLN A 21 2.86 -3.91 -12.70
C GLN A 21 4.12 -3.43 -11.94
N THR A 22 4.30 -3.81 -10.66
CA THR A 22 5.51 -3.55 -9.88
C THR A 22 6.15 -4.86 -9.43
N LYS A 23 7.48 -4.96 -9.45
CA LYS A 23 8.18 -6.15 -8.92
C LYS A 23 8.12 -6.16 -7.39
N VAL A 24 8.11 -7.36 -6.80
CA VAL A 24 8.08 -7.60 -5.34
C VAL A 24 9.15 -6.79 -4.61
N ASP A 25 10.40 -6.85 -5.08
CA ASP A 25 11.55 -6.20 -4.41
C ASP A 25 11.44 -4.67 -4.41
N GLN A 26 10.76 -4.11 -5.40
CA GLN A 26 10.51 -2.67 -5.48
C GLN A 26 9.31 -2.26 -4.63
N ALA A 27 8.25 -3.08 -4.58
CA ALA A 27 7.04 -2.77 -3.82
C ALA A 27 7.22 -2.95 -2.30
N TRP A 28 8.12 -3.83 -1.87
CA TRP A 28 8.33 -4.17 -0.47
C TRP A 28 8.54 -2.95 0.48
N PRO A 29 9.53 -2.06 0.24
CA PRO A 29 9.76 -0.92 1.13
C PRO A 29 8.58 0.06 1.17
N TYR A 30 7.81 0.16 0.07
CA TYR A 30 6.61 0.99 0.02
C TYR A 30 5.46 0.38 0.82
N PHE A 31 5.28 -0.93 0.72
CA PHE A 31 4.29 -1.65 1.50
C PHE A 31 4.56 -1.50 3.00
N GLU A 32 5.80 -1.69 3.46
CA GLU A 32 6.15 -1.52 4.87
C GLU A 32 5.89 -0.08 5.36
N ASN A 33 6.30 0.93 4.59
CA ASN A 33 6.06 2.34 4.95
C ASN A 33 4.56 2.70 4.93
N PHE A 34 3.81 2.16 3.96
CA PHE A 34 2.36 2.39 3.86
C PHE A 34 1.63 1.76 5.04
N MET A 35 1.94 0.52 5.37
CA MET A 35 1.35 -0.20 6.50
C MET A 35 1.76 0.40 7.86
N ALA A 36 2.94 1.01 7.97
CA ALA A 36 3.34 1.74 9.17
C ALA A 36 2.52 3.03 9.38
N LYS A 37 2.12 3.70 8.29
CA LYS A 37 1.32 4.95 8.34
C LYS A 37 -0.17 4.70 8.42
N PHE A 38 -0.65 3.68 7.72
CA PHE A 38 -2.07 3.30 7.64
C PHE A 38 -2.21 1.81 8.01
N PRO A 39 -2.09 1.46 9.31
CA PRO A 39 -2.13 0.07 9.76
C PRO A 39 -3.47 -0.62 9.46
N THR A 40 -4.57 0.15 9.45
CA THR A 40 -5.91 -0.35 9.16
C THR A 40 -6.60 0.41 8.04
N VAL A 41 -7.64 -0.18 7.47
CA VAL A 41 -8.51 0.48 6.48
C VAL A 41 -9.17 1.74 7.04
N TYR A 42 -9.41 1.81 8.35
CA TYR A 42 -9.99 2.99 9.00
C TYR A 42 -8.97 4.13 9.08
N ASP A 43 -7.70 3.83 9.34
CA ASP A 43 -6.63 4.83 9.33
C ASP A 43 -6.45 5.39 7.91
N LEU A 44 -6.51 4.52 6.90
CA LEU A 44 -6.50 4.93 5.50
C LEU A 44 -7.72 5.81 5.14
N ALA A 45 -8.92 5.43 5.58
CA ALA A 45 -10.15 6.16 5.28
C ALA A 45 -10.22 7.54 5.96
N ASN A 46 -9.58 7.71 7.13
CA ASN A 46 -9.52 8.98 7.84
C ASN A 46 -8.32 9.85 7.41
N ALA A 47 -7.40 9.33 6.62
CA ALA A 47 -6.23 10.06 6.17
C ALA A 47 -6.56 11.09 5.10
N ASP A 48 -5.85 12.22 5.12
CA ASP A 48 -5.95 13.19 4.03
C ASP A 48 -5.43 12.58 2.73
N GLN A 49 -6.13 12.84 1.62
CA GLN A 49 -5.75 12.32 0.30
C GLN A 49 -4.29 12.64 -0.04
N GLN A 50 -3.78 13.84 0.32
CA GLN A 50 -2.38 14.19 0.10
C GLN A 50 -1.40 13.31 0.87
N GLN A 51 -1.74 12.88 2.09
CA GLN A 51 -0.90 11.97 2.88
C GLN A 51 -0.82 10.59 2.23
N VAL A 52 -1.95 10.10 1.72
CA VAL A 52 -2.03 8.82 1.00
C VAL A 52 -1.20 8.88 -0.28
N LEU A 53 -1.36 9.95 -1.09
CA LEU A 53 -0.59 10.13 -2.33
C LEU A 53 0.91 10.24 -2.05
N LYS A 54 1.32 10.92 -0.97
CA LYS A 54 2.73 11.03 -0.56
C LYS A 54 3.30 9.70 -0.08
N ALA A 55 2.50 8.84 0.55
CA ALA A 55 2.94 7.48 0.91
C ALA A 55 3.07 6.57 -0.32
N TRP A 56 2.35 6.88 -1.41
CA TRP A 56 2.38 6.16 -2.69
C TRP A 56 3.39 6.74 -3.71
N GLU A 57 3.98 7.90 -3.40
CA GLU A 57 4.88 8.63 -4.28
C GLU A 57 6.15 7.81 -4.59
N GLY A 58 6.34 7.46 -5.86
CA GLY A 58 7.49 6.67 -6.32
C GLY A 58 7.15 5.28 -6.89
N LEU A 59 5.98 4.72 -6.55
CA LEU A 59 5.48 3.48 -7.20
C LEU A 59 4.87 3.73 -8.59
N GLY A 60 4.65 4.99 -8.94
CA GLY A 60 3.97 5.39 -10.17
C GLY A 60 2.45 5.17 -10.12
N TYR A 61 1.74 6.02 -10.86
CA TYR A 61 0.27 6.05 -11.00
C TYR A 61 -0.52 6.46 -9.76
N TYR A 62 -0.69 7.78 -9.59
CA TYR A 62 -1.61 8.42 -8.65
C TYR A 62 -3.09 8.03 -8.83
N SER A 63 -3.46 7.43 -9.97
CA SER A 63 -4.84 6.99 -10.25
C SER A 63 -5.28 5.76 -9.47
N ARG A 64 -4.36 4.95 -8.95
CA ARG A 64 -4.68 3.76 -8.12
C ARG A 64 -4.85 4.08 -6.64
N ALA A 65 -4.33 5.23 -6.20
CA ALA A 65 -4.40 5.71 -4.82
C ALA A 65 -5.57 6.70 -4.60
N ARG A 66 -6.45 6.86 -5.59
CA ARG A 66 -7.65 7.72 -5.52
C ARG A 66 -8.92 6.88 -5.49
#